data_AF-A0A9P4NFA7-F1
#
_entry.id   AF-A0A9P4NFA7-F1
#
_cell.length_a   1.000
_cell.length_b   1.000
_cell.length_c   1.000
_cell.angle_alpha   90.00
_cell.angle_beta   90.00
_cell.angle_gamma   90.00
#
_symmetry.space_group_name_H-M   'P 1'
#
loop_
_entity.id
_entity.type
_entity.pdbx_description
1 polymer ?
#
loop_
_entity_poly.entity_id
_entity_poly.type
_entity_poly.pdbx_seq_one_letter_code
_entity_poly.pdbx_strand_id
1 'polypeptide(L)'
;SLPRIAQPSLWTSLIPKPLRRSPPSPTDAPRTPHWLSVFWANPMTPVLLLSLLVGSQAIQTLSLKNEMLAYSRRSEGKIGLLREVIRRVQSGEDVDVEGILGTGDAKAEEEWFDVIKEIEEEERILSRKMKKAAREADAKIEEEKAVSEEREAEA
;
A
#
# COMPACT_ATOMS: atom_id res chain seq x y z
N SER A 1 6.19 22.52 31.17
CA SER A 1 5.04 21.82 31.78
C SER A 1 4.61 20.71 30.84
N LEU A 2 4.43 19.48 31.34
CA LEU A 2 4.00 18.35 30.49
C LEU A 2 2.55 18.57 30.03
N PRO A 3 2.21 18.31 28.75
CA PRO A 3 0.86 18.46 28.24
C PRO A 3 -0.10 17.49 28.96
N ARG A 4 -1.33 17.94 29.17
CA ARG A 4 -2.37 17.22 29.95
C ARG A 4 -2.59 15.78 29.45
N ILE A 5 -2.52 15.56 28.14
CA ILE A 5 -2.65 14.22 27.51
C ILE A 5 -1.51 13.26 27.89
N ALA A 6 -0.33 13.76 28.23
CA ALA A 6 0.79 12.94 28.69
C ALA A 6 0.70 12.59 30.19
N GLN A 7 -0.33 13.07 30.90
CA GLN A 7 -0.53 12.74 32.31
C GLN A 7 -1.18 11.35 32.45
N PRO A 8 -0.54 10.39 33.15
CA PRO A 8 -1.08 9.04 33.34
C PRO A 8 -2.44 9.01 34.07
N SER A 9 -2.71 10.03 34.88
CA SER A 9 -3.95 10.16 35.65
C SER A 9 -5.19 10.31 34.77
N LEU A 10 -5.09 10.95 33.59
CA LEU A 10 -6.21 11.06 32.66
C LEU A 10 -6.56 9.71 32.06
N TRP A 11 -5.59 8.99 31.52
CA TRP A 11 -5.81 7.67 30.93
C TRP A 11 -6.35 6.67 31.96
N THR A 12 -5.88 6.76 33.21
CA THR A 12 -6.40 5.95 34.32
C THR A 12 -7.87 6.27 34.66
N SER A 13 -8.31 7.51 34.43
CA SER A 13 -9.70 7.95 34.66
C SER A 13 -10.69 7.45 33.60
N LEU A 14 -10.22 7.20 32.37
CA LEU A 14 -11.05 6.66 31.27
C LEU A 14 -11.34 5.16 31.42
N ILE A 15 -10.55 4.43 32.21
CA ILE A 15 -10.73 3.00 32.41
C ILE A 15 -11.79 2.78 33.49
N PRO A 16 -12.87 2.02 33.21
CA PRO A 16 -13.95 1.79 34.17
C PRO A 16 -13.43 1.04 35.41
N LYS A 17 -14.01 1.36 36.57
CA LYS A 17 -13.60 0.83 37.90
C LYS A 17 -13.30 -0.68 37.96
N PRO A 18 -14.08 -1.61 37.36
CA PRO A 18 -13.78 -3.04 37.43
C PRO A 18 -12.51 -3.45 36.66
N LEU A 19 -12.03 -2.63 35.73
CA LEU A 19 -10.82 -2.89 34.94
C LEU A 19 -9.61 -2.07 35.43
N ARG A 20 -9.80 -1.18 36.42
CA ARG A 20 -8.73 -0.37 36.98
C ARG A 20 -7.84 -1.23 37.86
N ARG A 21 -6.69 -1.62 37.34
CA ARG A 21 -5.62 -2.25 38.14
C ARG A 21 -5.05 -1.22 39.12
N SER A 22 -4.81 -1.61 40.38
CA SER A 22 -4.12 -0.74 41.34
C SER A 22 -2.73 -0.36 40.81
N PRO A 23 -2.29 0.89 41.00
CA PRO A 23 -0.95 1.29 40.60
C PRO A 23 0.08 0.41 41.33
N PRO A 24 1.10 -0.12 40.62
CA PRO A 24 2.16 -0.89 41.25
C PRO A 24 2.89 -0.02 42.27
N SER A 25 3.24 -0.61 43.42
CA SER A 25 4.07 0.06 44.42
C SER A 25 5.44 0.39 43.79
N PRO A 26 6.07 1.54 44.08
CA PRO A 26 7.41 1.86 43.55
C PRO A 26 8.50 0.86 43.94
N THR A 27 8.21 -0.06 44.87
CA THR A 27 9.10 -1.15 45.30
C THR A 27 8.88 -2.45 44.52
N ASP A 28 7.82 -2.56 43.72
CA ASP A 28 7.56 -3.76 42.91
C ASP A 28 8.41 -3.73 41.64
N ALA A 29 9.32 -4.71 41.52
CA ALA A 29 10.07 -4.92 40.30
C ALA A 29 9.10 -5.17 39.12
N PRO A 30 9.40 -4.65 37.91
CA PRO A 30 8.56 -4.87 36.74
C PRO A 30 8.47 -6.38 36.47
N ARG A 31 7.29 -6.96 36.73
CA ARG A 31 7.01 -8.37 36.42
C ARG A 31 6.86 -8.50 34.92
N THR A 32 7.97 -8.73 34.22
CA THR A 32 7.91 -9.24 32.86
C THR A 32 7.33 -10.65 32.94
N PRO A 33 6.38 -11.01 32.06
CA PRO A 33 5.86 -12.36 32.03
C PRO A 33 7.00 -13.33 31.74
N HIS A 34 7.14 -14.39 32.54
CA HIS A 34 8.21 -15.39 32.39
C HIS A 34 8.28 -16.00 30.97
N TRP A 35 7.13 -16.10 30.29
CA TRP A 35 7.09 -16.58 28.90
C TRP A 35 7.77 -15.63 27.92
N LEU A 36 7.71 -14.31 28.16
CA LEU A 36 8.39 -13.30 27.35
C LEU A 36 9.90 -13.34 27.55
N SER A 37 10.39 -13.54 28.77
CA SER A 37 11.84 -13.67 29.02
C SER A 37 12.41 -14.93 28.38
N VAL A 38 11.68 -16.06 28.44
CA VAL A 38 12.08 -17.31 27.78
C VAL A 38 12.04 -17.19 26.25
N PHE A 39 11.02 -16.51 25.72
CA PHE A 39 10.90 -16.22 24.29
C PHE A 39 12.08 -15.37 23.79
N TRP A 40 12.41 -14.27 24.48
CA TRP A 40 13.51 -13.38 24.07
C TRP A 40 14.92 -13.94 24.34
N ALA A 41 15.08 -14.87 25.28
CA ALA A 41 16.38 -15.49 25.58
C ALA A 41 16.81 -16.56 24.57
N ASN A 42 15.89 -17.10 23.77
CA ASN A 42 16.22 -18.14 22.80
C ASN A 42 16.69 -17.52 21.47
N PRO A 43 17.90 -17.88 20.97
CA PRO A 43 18.45 -17.32 19.74
C PRO A 43 17.65 -17.65 18.47
N MET A 44 16.79 -18.68 18.49
CA MET A 44 15.93 -19.02 17.36
C MET A 44 14.69 -18.12 17.24
N THR A 45 14.29 -17.48 18.33
CA THR A 45 13.09 -16.65 18.38
C THR A 45 13.15 -15.41 17.48
N PRO A 46 14.23 -14.61 17.44
CA PRO A 46 14.31 -13.50 16.49
C PRO A 46 14.27 -14.00 15.04
N VAL A 47 14.89 -15.16 14.74
CA VAL A 47 14.84 -15.76 13.39
C VAL A 47 13.42 -16.16 13.01
N LEU A 48 12.68 -16.79 13.92
CA LEU A 48 11.26 -17.15 13.71
C LEU A 48 10.35 -15.93 13.58
N LEU A 49 10.60 -14.88 14.38
CA LEU A 49 9.81 -13.66 14.32
C LEU A 49 10.08 -12.89 13.02
N LEU A 50 11.34 -12.85 12.56
CA LEU A 50 11.73 -12.25 11.28
C LEU A 50 11.15 -13.05 10.10
N SER A 51 11.21 -14.37 10.13
CA SER A 51 10.64 -15.20 9.05
C SER A 51 9.12 -15.10 8.99
N LEU A 52 8.44 -15.02 10.15
CA LEU A 52 7.01 -14.80 10.21
C LEU A 52 6.62 -13.38 9.77
N LEU A 53 7.41 -12.36 10.14
CA LEU A 53 7.15 -10.98 9.73
C LEU A 53 7.28 -10.83 8.21
N VAL A 54 8.35 -11.36 7.63
CA VAL A 54 8.56 -11.39 6.17
C VAL A 54 7.47 -12.21 5.48
N GLY A 55 7.07 -13.35 6.04
CA GLY A 55 6.04 -14.23 5.47
C GLY A 55 4.59 -13.72 5.63
N SER A 56 4.31 -12.85 6.60
CA SER A 56 2.95 -12.39 6.91
C SER A 56 2.28 -11.63 5.75
N GLN A 57 3.07 -10.96 4.92
CA GLN A 57 2.58 -10.15 3.79
C GLN A 57 2.13 -11.01 2.59
N ALA A 58 2.41 -12.31 2.59
CA ALA A 58 2.07 -13.19 1.48
C ALA A 58 0.55 -13.32 1.27
N ILE A 59 -0.27 -13.10 2.29
CA ILE A 59 -1.73 -13.23 2.18
C ILE A 59 -2.36 -12.05 1.40
N GLN A 60 -1.83 -10.84 1.57
CA GLN A 60 -2.35 -9.64 0.90
C GLN A 60 -2.04 -9.67 -0.60
N THR A 61 -0.88 -10.22 -0.98
CA THR A 61 -0.49 -10.34 -2.39
C THR A 61 -1.33 -11.35 -3.17
N LEU A 62 -1.98 -12.32 -2.51
CA LEU A 62 -2.87 -13.28 -3.19
C LEU A 62 -4.23 -12.67 -3.55
N SER A 63 -4.82 -11.86 -2.66
CA SER A 63 -6.07 -11.14 -2.97
C SER A 63 -5.86 -10.15 -4.12
N LEU A 64 -4.79 -9.35 -4.03
CA LEU A 64 -4.43 -8.40 -5.09
C LEU A 64 -4.26 -9.09 -6.45
N LYS A 65 -3.62 -10.26 -6.49
CA LYS A 65 -3.43 -11.03 -7.73
C LYS A 65 -4.75 -11.53 -8.30
N ASN A 66 -5.67 -12.01 -7.45
CA ASN A 66 -6.98 -12.47 -7.90
C ASN A 66 -7.84 -11.32 -8.44
N GLU A 67 -7.82 -10.17 -7.77
CA GLU A 67 -8.50 -8.95 -8.22
C GLU A 67 -7.95 -8.48 -9.57
N MET A 68 -6.61 -8.49 -9.73
CA MET A 68 -5.95 -8.15 -10.99
C MET A 68 -6.27 -9.13 -12.14
N LEU A 69 -6.43 -10.43 -11.86
CA LEU A 69 -6.84 -11.43 -12.86
C LEU A 69 -8.29 -11.24 -13.32
N ALA A 70 -9.20 -10.93 -12.40
CA ALA A 70 -10.59 -10.63 -12.73
C ALA A 70 -10.70 -9.34 -13.57
N TYR A 71 -9.89 -8.34 -13.23
CA TYR A 71 -9.78 -7.08 -13.97
C TYR A 71 -9.22 -7.29 -15.39
N SER A 72 -8.11 -8.03 -15.54
CA SER A 72 -7.47 -8.31 -16.85
C SER A 72 -8.47 -8.89 -17.84
N ARG A 73 -9.31 -9.85 -17.39
CA ARG A 73 -10.32 -10.49 -18.24
C ARG A 73 -11.40 -9.51 -18.72
N ARG A 74 -11.84 -8.57 -17.87
CA ARG A 74 -12.85 -7.57 -18.26
C ARG A 74 -12.26 -6.53 -19.22
N SER A 75 -11.05 -6.06 -18.94
CA SER A 75 -10.35 -5.08 -19.77
C SER A 75 -9.99 -5.66 -21.16
N GLU A 76 -9.46 -6.88 -21.22
CA GLU A 76 -9.15 -7.57 -22.48
C GLU A 76 -10.39 -7.76 -23.37
N GLY A 77 -11.54 -8.07 -22.76
CA GLY A 77 -12.82 -8.15 -23.49
C GLY A 77 -13.24 -6.80 -24.08
N LYS A 78 -13.17 -5.72 -23.30
CA LYS A 78 -13.51 -4.35 -23.74
C LYS A 78 -12.53 -3.83 -24.82
N ILE A 79 -11.23 -4.09 -24.67
CA ILE A 79 -10.20 -3.74 -25.66
C ILE A 79 -10.40 -4.53 -26.96
N GLY A 80 -10.71 -5.83 -26.85
CA GLY A 80 -11.02 -6.66 -28.01
C GLY A 80 -12.21 -6.14 -28.80
N LEU A 81 -13.27 -5.72 -28.10
CA LEU A 81 -14.47 -5.15 -28.70
C LEU A 81 -14.17 -3.81 -29.39
N LEU A 82 -13.48 -2.87 -28.73
CA LEU A 82 -13.05 -1.61 -29.36
C LEU A 82 -12.20 -1.84 -30.61
N ARG A 83 -11.28 -2.80 -30.55
CA ARG A 83 -10.38 -3.11 -31.67
C ARG A 83 -11.13 -3.69 -32.87
N GLU A 84 -12.16 -4.47 -32.63
CA GLU A 84 -13.03 -5.00 -33.67
C GLU A 84 -13.91 -3.91 -34.29
N VAL A 85 -14.48 -3.02 -33.47
CA VAL A 85 -15.24 -1.85 -33.97
C VAL A 85 -14.35 -0.97 -34.84
N ILE A 86 -13.15 -0.63 -34.37
CA ILE A 86 -12.19 0.18 -35.15
C ILE A 86 -11.85 -0.50 -36.47
N ARG A 87 -11.63 -1.82 -36.47
CA ARG A 87 -11.32 -2.58 -37.69
C ARG A 87 -12.46 -2.52 -38.70
N ARG A 88 -13.71 -2.71 -38.25
CA ARG A 88 -14.89 -2.71 -39.13
C ARG A 88 -15.19 -1.32 -39.70
N VAL A 89 -15.04 -0.27 -38.88
CA VAL A 89 -15.15 1.13 -39.34
C VAL A 89 -14.07 1.44 -40.37
N GLN A 90 -12.83 0.99 -40.14
CA GLN A 90 -11.73 1.20 -41.08
C GLN A 90 -11.91 0.45 -42.41
N SER A 91 -12.60 -0.70 -42.41
CA SER A 91 -12.96 -1.42 -43.63
C SER A 91 -14.15 -0.82 -44.40
N GLY A 92 -14.76 0.26 -43.89
CA GLY A 92 -15.90 0.92 -44.54
C GLY A 92 -17.21 0.13 -44.43
N GLU A 93 -17.31 -0.79 -43.47
CA GLU A 93 -18.56 -1.47 -43.13
C GLU A 93 -19.41 -0.54 -42.26
N ASP A 94 -20.73 -0.47 -42.52
CA ASP A 94 -21.65 0.32 -41.71
C ASP A 94 -21.89 -0.42 -40.39
N VAL A 95 -21.25 0.07 -39.34
CA VAL A 95 -21.25 -0.56 -38.02
C VAL A 95 -22.06 0.32 -37.10
N ASP A 96 -23.07 -0.27 -36.47
CA ASP A 96 -23.81 0.36 -35.37
C ASP A 96 -22.90 0.46 -34.13
N VAL A 97 -22.14 1.55 -34.07
CA VAL A 97 -21.19 1.87 -33.00
C VAL A 97 -21.92 2.01 -31.66
N GLU A 98 -23.12 2.58 -31.67
CA GLU A 98 -23.93 2.82 -30.47
C GLU A 98 -24.41 1.50 -29.87
N GLY A 99 -24.91 0.57 -30.70
CA GLY A 99 -25.35 -0.75 -30.25
C GLY A 99 -24.21 -1.63 -29.73
N ILE A 100 -23.02 -1.57 -30.34
CA ILE A 100 -21.87 -2.42 -29.96
C ILE A 100 -21.14 -1.89 -28.73
N LEU A 101 -21.01 -0.56 -28.59
CA LEU A 101 -20.39 0.05 -27.40
C LEU A 101 -21.37 0.22 -26.24
N GLY A 102 -22.67 -0.02 -26.46
CA GLY A 102 -23.72 0.14 -25.46
C GLY A 102 -24.01 1.60 -25.14
N THR A 103 -23.77 2.51 -26.10
CA THR A 103 -24.07 3.94 -25.96
C THR A 103 -25.58 4.10 -25.84
N GLY A 104 -26.08 4.58 -24.70
CA GLY A 104 -27.50 4.60 -24.34
C GLY A 104 -27.94 3.59 -23.27
N ASP A 105 -27.11 2.62 -22.88
CA ASP A 105 -27.33 1.79 -21.70
C ASP A 105 -26.57 2.36 -20.50
N ALA A 106 -27.32 2.89 -19.52
CA ALA A 106 -26.76 3.59 -18.36
C ALA A 106 -25.76 2.72 -17.58
N LYS A 107 -25.95 1.39 -17.56
CA LYS A 107 -25.02 0.46 -16.89
C LYS A 107 -23.72 0.28 -17.66
N ALA A 108 -23.79 0.14 -18.98
CA ALA A 108 -22.61 -0.01 -19.82
C ALA A 108 -21.76 1.28 -19.78
N GLU A 109 -22.41 2.45 -19.81
CA GLU A 109 -21.73 3.75 -19.71
C GLU A 109 -21.08 3.97 -18.33
N GLU A 110 -21.74 3.58 -17.25
CA GLU A 110 -21.16 3.62 -15.89
C GLU A 110 -19.89 2.76 -15.81
N GLU A 111 -19.92 1.55 -16.35
CA GLU A 111 -18.74 0.69 -16.39
C GLU A 111 -17.62 1.21 -17.29
N TRP A 112 -17.91 2.02 -18.31
CA TRP A 112 -16.89 2.70 -19.12
C TRP A 112 -16.32 3.91 -18.39
N PHE A 113 -17.16 4.68 -17.69
CA PHE A 113 -16.74 5.81 -16.86
C PHE A 113 -15.81 5.36 -15.74
N ASP A 114 -16.11 4.26 -15.07
CA ASP A 114 -15.27 3.69 -14.02
C ASP A 114 -13.89 3.30 -14.54
N VAL A 115 -13.81 2.64 -15.70
CA VAL A 115 -12.53 2.27 -16.34
C VAL A 115 -11.71 3.51 -16.70
N ILE A 116 -12.34 4.56 -17.23
CA ILE A 116 -11.64 5.81 -17.58
C ILE A 116 -11.11 6.50 -16.32
N LYS A 117 -11.93 6.60 -15.27
CA LYS A 117 -11.55 7.22 -14.00
C LYS A 117 -10.40 6.47 -13.32
N GLU A 118 -10.44 5.15 -13.37
CA GLU A 118 -9.39 4.28 -12.83
C GLU A 118 -8.06 4.45 -13.60
N ILE A 119 -8.11 4.51 -14.94
CA ILE A 119 -6.92 4.80 -15.77
C ILE A 119 -6.31 6.15 -15.39
N GLU A 120 -7.13 7.19 -15.19
CA GLU A 120 -6.65 8.51 -14.79
C GLU A 120 -5.98 8.48 -13.40
N GLU A 121 -6.54 7.71 -12.46
CA GLU A 121 -5.96 7.52 -11.14
C GLU A 121 -4.65 6.72 -11.19
N GLU A 122 -4.58 5.67 -11.99
CA GLU A 122 -3.36 4.90 -12.24
C GLU A 122 -2.25 5.78 -12.83
N GLU A 123 -2.55 6.60 -13.84
CA GLU A 123 -1.58 7.52 -14.44
C GLU A 123 -1.10 8.57 -13.42
N ARG A 124 -2.00 9.09 -12.57
CA ARG A 124 -1.62 9.99 -11.46
C ARG A 124 -0.70 9.30 -10.46
N ILE A 125 -0.92 8.02 -10.16
CA ILE A 125 -0.06 7.24 -9.25
C ILE A 125 1.30 6.96 -9.90
N LEU A 126 1.33 6.51 -11.15
CA LEU A 126 2.55 6.21 -11.90
C LEU A 126 3.41 7.45 -12.06
N SER A 127 2.84 8.56 -12.51
CA SER A 127 3.55 9.84 -12.65
C SER A 127 4.13 10.33 -11.31
N ARG A 128 3.42 10.16 -10.19
CA ARG A 128 3.95 10.45 -8.84
C ARG A 128 5.11 9.52 -8.47
N LYS A 129 5.00 8.22 -8.74
CA LYS A 129 6.07 7.23 -8.49
C LYS A 129 7.31 7.54 -9.31
N MET A 130 7.16 7.83 -10.60
CA MET A 130 8.27 8.22 -11.48
C MET A 130 8.96 9.51 -11.00
N LYS A 131 8.19 10.53 -10.60
CA LYS A 131 8.74 11.77 -10.04
C LYS A 131 9.51 11.54 -8.74
N LYS A 132 9.03 10.64 -7.87
CA LYS A 132 9.75 10.27 -6.64
C LYS A 132 11.04 9.52 -6.95
N ALA A 133 10.98 8.52 -7.82
CA ALA A 133 12.15 7.74 -8.23
C ALA A 133 13.23 8.61 -8.86
N ALA A 134 12.85 9.59 -9.69
CA ALA A 134 13.79 10.56 -10.26
C ALA A 134 14.47 11.40 -9.17
N ARG A 135 13.70 11.96 -8.22
CA ARG A 135 14.26 12.74 -7.10
C ARG A 135 15.17 11.91 -6.20
N GLU A 136 14.83 10.65 -5.94
CA GLU A 136 15.65 9.73 -5.15
C GLU A 136 16.95 9.35 -5.88
N ALA A 137 16.91 9.22 -7.21
CA ALA A 137 18.10 9.00 -8.01
C ALA A 137 19.01 10.23 -8.02
N ASP A 138 18.44 11.42 -8.20
CA ASP A 138 19.19 12.69 -8.17
C ASP A 138 19.85 12.92 -6.80
N ALA A 139 19.12 12.67 -5.71
CA ALA A 139 19.66 12.78 -4.35
C ALA A 139 20.81 11.80 -4.08
N LYS A 140 20.72 10.55 -4.57
CA LYS A 140 21.81 9.57 -4.45
C LYS A 140 23.04 9.99 -5.25
N ILE A 141 22.85 10.54 -6.43
CA ILE A 141 23.95 11.04 -7.26
C ILE A 141 24.64 12.24 -6.59
N GLU A 142 23.87 13.11 -5.94
CA GLU A 142 24.39 14.27 -5.20
C GLU A 142 25.14 13.84 -3.92
N GLU A 143 24.62 12.86 -3.17
CA GLU A 143 25.31 12.26 -2.03
C GLU A 143 26.62 11.56 -2.45
N GLU A 144 26.63 10.80 -3.54
CA GLU A 144 27.84 10.14 -4.05
C GLU A 144 28.91 11.15 -4.50
N LYS A 145 28.49 12.27 -5.10
CA LYS A 145 29.40 13.36 -5.49
C LYS A 145 29.99 14.08 -4.28
N ALA A 146 29.15 14.42 -3.28
CA ALA A 146 29.61 15.05 -2.05
C ALA A 146 30.62 14.17 -1.29
N VAL A 147 30.35 12.86 -1.22
CA VAL A 147 31.27 11.89 -0.60
C VAL A 147 32.57 11.74 -1.39
N SER A 148 32.54 11.87 -2.73
CA SER A 148 33.77 11.85 -3.54
C SER A 148 34.61 13.12 -3.40
N GLU A 149 33.97 14.30 -3.32
CA GLU A 149 34.66 15.59 -3.15
C GLU A 149 35.30 15.72 -1.76
N GLU A 150 34.62 15.24 -0.70
CA GLU A 150 35.20 15.19 0.65
C GLU A 150 36.42 14.26 0.72
N ARG A 151 36.39 13.12 0.02
CA ARG A 151 37.52 12.19 -0.04
C ARG A 151 38.72 12.72 -0.82
N GLU A 152 38.49 13.57 -1.83
CA GLU A 152 39.56 14.23 -2.59
C GLU A 152 40.17 15.42 -1.82
N ALA A 153 39.41 16.07 -0.93
CA ALA A 153 39.91 17.19 -0.12
C ALA A 153 40.74 16.77 1.11
N GLU A 154 40.58 15.53 1.59
CA GLU A 154 41.35 14.97 2.72
C GLU A 154 42.67 14.28 2.30
N ALA A 155 42.95 14.15 0.99
CA ALA A 155 44.15 13.52 0.43
C ALA A 155 45.22 14.54 0.01
#